data_AF-A0A7K9YQA0-F1
#
_entry.id   AF-A0A7K9YQA0-F1
#
_cell.length_a   1.000
_cell.length_b   1.000
_cell.length_c   1.000
_cell.angle_alpha   90.00
_cell.angle_beta   90.00
_cell.angle_gamma   90.00
#
_symmetry.space_group_name_H-M   'P 1'
#
loop_
_entity.id
_entity.type
_entity.pdbx_description
1 polymer ?
#
loop_
_entity_poly.entity_id
_entity_poly.type
_entity_poly.pdbx_seq_one_letter_code
_entity_poly.pdbx_strand_id
1 'polypeptide(L)'
;EDLGMKHRLWVYSGRRGVHCWVCDDAVRKWSPALRAAAVEYLSLVKVGVLGGEGGGAAHLAWTDHAVPPRHRELLQSEFPKKRDSVQRWELLKGRMERTRKVTGSGKSAPCYADWEIMLQYCFPRLDINVSKGVGHLLKSPFSVHPKTGRISVPLDLQRLDDFDPFAVPTISSLCQELDVTGDDTEQDENEETEMKRRMR
;
A
#
# COMPACT_ATOMS: atom_id res chain seq x y z
N GLU A 1 8.01 -0.10 14.68
CA GLU A 1 8.56 -0.22 16.05
C GLU A 1 9.59 -1.34 16.08
N ASP A 2 9.26 -2.51 15.55
CA ASP A 2 10.11 -3.72 15.49
C ASP A 2 11.54 -3.51 14.95
N LEU A 3 11.68 -2.81 13.82
CA LEU A 3 12.98 -2.57 13.19
C LEU A 3 13.70 -1.30 13.69
N GLY A 4 13.11 -0.57 14.65
CA GLY A 4 13.70 0.64 15.23
C GLY A 4 13.91 1.82 14.26
N MET A 5 13.43 1.74 13.03
CA MET A 5 13.51 2.83 12.03
C MET A 5 12.72 4.03 12.51
N LYS A 6 13.25 5.25 12.37
CA LYS A 6 12.62 6.49 12.83
C LYS A 6 12.26 7.41 11.66
N HIS A 7 13.14 7.55 10.68
CA HIS A 7 13.00 8.53 9.61
C HIS A 7 12.39 7.86 8.38
N ARG A 8 11.06 7.90 8.27
CA ARG A 8 10.30 7.30 7.17
C ARG A 8 9.54 8.37 6.40
N LEU A 9 9.71 8.40 5.08
CA LEU A 9 8.97 9.27 4.17
C LEU A 9 8.16 8.41 3.21
N TRP A 10 6.85 8.42 3.35
CA TRP A 10 5.93 7.79 2.41
C TRP A 10 5.52 8.79 1.33
N VAL A 11 5.49 8.33 0.07
CA VAL A 11 5.28 9.20 -1.09
C VAL A 11 4.31 8.53 -2.06
N TYR A 12 3.31 9.27 -2.52
CA TYR A 12 2.45 8.81 -3.60
C TYR A 12 3.22 8.67 -4.92
N SER A 13 3.06 7.55 -5.63
CA SER A 13 3.75 7.28 -6.90
C SER A 13 3.32 8.20 -8.07
N GLY A 14 2.25 8.97 -7.90
CA GLY A 14 1.60 9.74 -8.95
C GLY A 14 0.54 8.95 -9.74
N ARG A 15 0.33 7.66 -9.42
CA ARG A 15 -0.69 6.82 -10.09
C ARG A 15 -1.43 5.86 -9.16
N ARG A 16 -0.87 4.68 -8.85
CA ARG A 16 -1.60 3.56 -8.21
C ARG A 16 -0.85 2.87 -7.06
N GLY A 17 0.24 3.46 -6.60
CA GLY A 17 1.04 2.92 -5.52
C GLY A 17 1.69 4.02 -4.68
N VAL A 18 2.43 3.58 -3.69
CA VAL A 18 3.18 4.42 -2.75
C VAL A 18 4.60 3.88 -2.61
N HIS A 19 5.55 4.76 -2.34
CA HIS A 19 6.93 4.42 -2.04
C HIS A 19 7.24 4.80 -0.60
N CYS A 20 8.10 4.03 0.08
CA CYS A 20 8.62 4.38 1.39
C CYS A 20 10.13 4.55 1.31
N TRP A 21 10.61 5.71 1.76
CA TRP A 21 12.02 6.00 1.93
C TRP A 21 12.36 5.91 3.42
N VAL A 22 13.29 5.03 3.78
CA VAL A 22 13.83 4.95 5.14
C VAL A 22 15.20 5.61 5.16
N CYS A 23 15.33 6.69 5.93
CA CYS A 23 16.44 7.62 5.85
C CYS A 23 17.38 7.57 7.07
N ASP A 24 17.13 6.69 8.04
CA ASP A 24 18.01 6.47 9.18
C ASP A 24 19.46 6.16 8.75
N ASP A 25 20.44 6.80 9.37
CA ASP A 25 21.88 6.64 9.04
C ASP A 25 22.34 5.19 9.06
N ALA A 26 21.88 4.41 10.05
CA ALA A 26 22.19 3.00 10.16
C ALA A 26 21.58 2.19 8.99
N VAL A 27 20.32 2.48 8.63
CA VAL A 27 19.60 1.77 7.56
C VAL A 27 20.20 2.07 6.19
N ARG A 28 20.65 3.30 5.95
CA ARG A 28 21.34 3.67 4.70
C ARG A 28 22.59 2.82 4.45
N LYS A 29 23.25 2.35 5.51
CA LYS A 29 24.45 1.50 5.48
C LYS A 29 24.17 -0.01 5.46
N TRP A 30 22.90 -0.44 5.47
CA TRP A 30 22.57 -1.86 5.45
C TRP A 30 23.07 -2.55 4.18
N SER A 31 23.62 -3.75 4.37
CA SER A 31 24.01 -4.65 3.29
C SER A 31 22.78 -5.18 2.53
N PRO A 32 22.95 -5.67 1.29
CA PRO A 32 21.87 -6.33 0.55
C PRO A 32 21.20 -7.47 1.34
N ALA A 33 21.97 -8.23 2.13
CA ALA A 33 21.45 -9.30 2.96
C ALA A 33 20.52 -8.80 4.07
N LEU A 34 20.90 -7.73 4.78
CA LEU A 34 20.04 -7.12 5.81
C LEU A 34 18.77 -6.52 5.21
N ARG A 35 18.87 -5.91 4.03
CA ARG A 35 17.71 -5.39 3.28
C ARG A 35 16.75 -6.52 2.89
N ALA A 36 17.28 -7.63 2.37
CA ALA A 36 16.47 -8.80 2.03
C ALA A 36 15.79 -9.39 3.28
N ALA A 37 16.52 -9.57 4.38
CA ALA A 37 15.98 -10.08 5.63
C ALA A 37 14.85 -9.18 6.19
N ALA A 38 14.99 -7.85 6.08
CA ALA A 38 13.93 -6.93 6.47
C ALA A 38 12.67 -7.05 5.60
N VAL A 39 12.82 -7.23 4.28
CA VAL A 39 11.67 -7.47 3.39
C VAL A 39 11.01 -8.82 3.69
N GLU A 40 11.80 -9.87 3.90
CA GLU A 40 11.29 -11.19 4.27
C GLU A 40 10.52 -11.16 5.58
N TYR A 41 11.04 -10.47 6.60
CA TYR A 41 10.36 -10.25 7.87
C TYR A 41 8.99 -9.57 7.69
N LEU A 42 8.91 -8.58 6.80
CA LEU A 42 7.68 -7.83 6.53
C LEU A 42 6.72 -8.55 5.56
N SER A 43 7.13 -9.64 4.91
CA SER A 43 6.36 -10.29 3.85
C SER A 43 5.60 -11.51 4.35
N LEU A 44 4.32 -11.34 4.68
CA LEU A 44 3.43 -12.47 5.02
C LEU A 44 2.79 -13.11 3.79
N VAL A 45 2.71 -12.38 2.68
CA VAL A 45 2.13 -12.86 1.42
C VAL A 45 3.21 -12.90 0.34
N LYS A 46 3.54 -14.10 -0.14
CA LYS A 46 4.48 -14.25 -1.26
C LYS A 46 3.79 -13.86 -2.58
N VAL A 47 4.42 -12.99 -3.36
CA VAL A 47 3.98 -12.65 -4.72
C VAL A 47 4.51 -13.72 -5.66
N GLY A 48 3.62 -14.55 -6.20
CA GLY A 48 3.97 -15.54 -7.23
C GLY A 48 3.72 -15.00 -8.64
N VAL A 49 4.72 -15.09 -9.50
CA VAL A 49 4.54 -15.06 -10.97
C VAL A 49 4.22 -16.49 -11.40
N LEU A 50 3.14 -16.68 -12.15
CA LEU A 50 2.89 -17.95 -12.84
C LEU A 50 3.91 -18.08 -13.98
N GLY A 51 4.89 -19.00 -13.84
CA GLY A 51 5.74 -19.41 -14.95
C GLY A 51 7.18 -19.71 -14.55
N GLY A 52 7.60 -20.96 -14.76
CA GLY A 52 9.00 -21.40 -14.68
C GLY A 52 9.14 -22.80 -14.11
N GLU A 53 9.19 -23.81 -14.97
CA GLU A 53 9.51 -25.18 -14.61
C GLU A 53 10.90 -25.30 -13.97
N GLY A 54 10.99 -26.10 -12.91
CA GLY A 54 12.26 -26.61 -12.38
C GLY A 54 12.73 -25.96 -11.08
N GLY A 55 12.44 -26.61 -9.96
CA GLY A 55 13.06 -26.33 -8.67
C GLY A 55 12.03 -26.23 -7.55
N GLY A 56 11.96 -27.26 -6.71
CA GLY A 56 10.98 -27.40 -5.63
C GLY A 56 10.83 -26.16 -4.76
N ALA A 57 9.73 -25.45 -4.95
CA ALA A 57 9.22 -24.44 -4.04
C ALA A 57 7.70 -24.61 -4.04
N ALA A 58 7.11 -24.77 -2.85
CA ALA A 58 5.68 -24.93 -2.63
C ALA A 58 4.90 -23.86 -3.41
N HIS A 59 4.40 -24.26 -4.58
CA HIS A 59 3.89 -23.40 -5.63
C HIS A 59 2.36 -23.35 -5.50
N LEU A 60 1.87 -22.18 -5.08
CA LEU A 60 0.62 -21.55 -5.54
C LEU A 60 -0.61 -22.45 -5.77
N ALA A 61 -1.43 -22.61 -4.73
CA ALA A 61 -2.86 -22.95 -4.86
C ALA A 61 -3.71 -22.30 -3.74
N TRP A 62 -3.50 -21.03 -3.40
CA TRP A 62 -4.06 -20.42 -2.18
C TRP A 62 -5.53 -19.97 -2.26
N THR A 63 -6.10 -19.68 -3.44
CA THR A 63 -7.55 -19.41 -3.55
C THR A 63 -8.36 -20.69 -3.44
N ASP A 64 -7.85 -21.71 -4.14
CA ASP A 64 -8.00 -23.13 -3.91
C ASP A 64 -8.19 -23.54 -2.45
N HIS A 65 -7.12 -23.30 -1.66
CA HIS A 65 -6.80 -24.04 -0.45
C HIS A 65 -6.88 -23.27 0.87
N ALA A 66 -7.08 -21.94 0.86
CA ALA A 66 -7.20 -21.16 2.10
C ALA A 66 -8.31 -21.71 3.00
N VAL A 67 -9.40 -22.21 2.40
CA VAL A 67 -10.42 -22.97 3.13
C VAL A 67 -10.16 -24.48 2.94
N PRO A 68 -9.90 -25.24 4.01
CA PRO A 68 -9.73 -26.69 3.92
C PRO A 68 -10.96 -27.38 3.29
N PRO A 69 -10.79 -28.46 2.51
CA PRO A 69 -11.89 -29.15 1.83
C PRO A 69 -13.08 -29.49 2.74
N ARG A 70 -12.81 -29.92 3.97
CA ARG A 70 -13.81 -30.21 5.03
C ARG A 70 -14.80 -29.07 5.35
N HIS A 71 -14.48 -27.84 4.95
CA HIS A 71 -15.33 -26.68 5.13
C HIS A 71 -15.94 -26.17 3.82
N ARG A 72 -15.39 -26.52 2.66
CA ARG A 72 -15.80 -25.96 1.35
C ARG A 72 -17.22 -26.34 0.98
N GLU A 73 -17.60 -27.61 1.02
CA GLU A 73 -18.92 -28.08 0.58
C GLU A 73 -20.06 -27.40 1.35
N LEU A 74 -19.89 -27.24 2.66
CA LEU A 74 -20.88 -26.58 3.51
C LEU A 74 -20.93 -25.07 3.26
N LEU A 75 -19.79 -24.43 3.05
CA LEU A 75 -19.79 -23.00 2.70
C LEU A 75 -20.37 -22.77 1.30
N GLN A 76 -20.06 -23.64 0.33
CA GLN A 76 -20.61 -23.59 -1.02
C GLN A 76 -22.13 -23.78 -1.05
N SER A 77 -22.69 -24.63 -0.18
CA SER A 77 -24.14 -24.80 -0.08
C SER A 77 -24.84 -23.67 0.68
N GLU A 78 -24.18 -23.03 1.65
CA GLU A 78 -24.76 -21.97 2.47
C GLU A 78 -24.58 -20.55 1.89
N PHE A 79 -23.49 -20.28 1.16
CA PHE A 79 -23.20 -18.96 0.59
C PHE A 79 -24.27 -18.43 -0.37
N PRO A 80 -24.86 -19.25 -1.27
CA PRO A 80 -25.96 -18.80 -2.13
C PRO A 80 -27.22 -18.42 -1.34
N LYS A 81 -27.39 -18.92 -0.11
CA LYS A 81 -28.51 -18.61 0.78
C LYS A 81 -28.33 -17.29 1.54
N LYS A 82 -27.17 -16.63 1.43
CA LYS A 82 -26.86 -15.37 2.12
C LYS A 82 -27.03 -14.20 1.15
N ARG A 83 -27.54 -13.08 1.68
CA ARG A 83 -27.91 -11.91 0.88
C ARG A 83 -26.71 -11.19 0.27
N ASP A 84 -25.64 -11.02 1.04
CA ASP A 84 -24.51 -10.16 0.70
C ASP A 84 -23.17 -10.76 1.13
N SER A 85 -22.06 -10.06 0.86
CA SER A 85 -20.71 -10.49 1.25
C SER A 85 -20.51 -10.46 2.77
N VAL A 86 -21.16 -9.53 3.48
CA VAL A 86 -21.07 -9.38 4.94
C VAL A 86 -21.61 -10.63 5.62
N GLN A 87 -22.81 -11.08 5.25
CA GLN A 87 -23.41 -12.30 5.81
C GLN A 87 -22.59 -13.56 5.50
N ARG A 88 -22.00 -13.64 4.29
CA ARG A 88 -21.12 -14.76 3.91
C ARG A 88 -19.83 -14.76 4.74
N TRP A 89 -19.26 -13.59 4.98
CA TRP A 89 -18.08 -13.41 5.81
C TRP A 89 -18.33 -13.81 7.26
N GLU A 90 -19.43 -13.35 7.87
CA GLU A 90 -19.80 -13.71 9.24
C GLU A 90 -20.02 -15.21 9.40
N LEU A 91 -20.63 -15.87 8.41
CA LEU A 91 -20.79 -17.33 8.42
C LEU A 91 -19.43 -18.05 8.42
N LEU A 92 -18.50 -17.62 7.55
CA LEU A 92 -17.16 -18.17 7.45
C LEU A 92 -16.38 -17.97 8.76
N LYS A 93 -16.31 -16.72 9.23
CA LYS A 93 -15.59 -16.33 10.45
C LYS A 93 -16.10 -17.09 11.66
N GLY A 94 -17.42 -17.08 11.89
CA GLY A 94 -18.02 -17.81 13.02
C GLY A 94 -17.78 -19.32 12.96
N ARG A 95 -17.59 -19.90 11.77
CA ARG A 95 -17.22 -21.31 11.62
C ARG A 95 -15.76 -21.56 11.96
N MET A 96 -14.84 -20.71 11.52
CA MET A 96 -13.42 -20.83 11.85
C MET A 96 -13.18 -20.63 13.35
N GLU A 97 -13.85 -19.67 13.98
CA GLU A 97 -13.80 -19.45 15.43
C GLU A 97 -14.27 -20.68 16.23
N ARG A 98 -15.33 -21.35 15.78
CA ARG A 98 -15.81 -22.60 16.39
C ARG A 98 -14.75 -23.71 16.32
N THR A 99 -14.01 -23.84 15.22
CA THR A 99 -12.93 -24.84 15.14
C THR A 99 -11.76 -24.52 16.08
N ARG A 100 -11.49 -23.23 16.34
CA ARG A 100 -10.43 -22.79 17.25
C ARG A 100 -10.78 -22.97 18.74
N LYS A 101 -12.06 -22.82 19.12
CA LYS A 101 -12.52 -22.94 20.51
C LYS A 101 -12.63 -24.39 21.00
N VAL A 102 -12.79 -25.36 20.09
CA VAL A 102 -12.92 -26.78 20.45
C VAL A 102 -11.52 -27.39 20.62
N THR A 103 -10.86 -27.05 21.72
CA THR A 103 -9.59 -27.67 22.14
C THR A 103 -9.87 -28.73 23.21
N GLY A 104 -9.98 -30.00 22.79
CA GLY A 104 -10.13 -31.13 23.72
C GLY A 104 -10.77 -32.35 23.07
N SER A 105 -10.04 -33.48 23.08
CA SER A 105 -10.47 -34.83 22.69
C SER A 105 -10.87 -35.05 21.22
N GLY A 106 -9.91 -35.50 20.40
CA GLY A 106 -10.16 -36.30 19.19
C GLY A 106 -10.76 -35.60 17.96
N LYS A 107 -10.91 -34.28 17.94
CA LYS A 107 -11.47 -33.54 16.78
C LYS A 107 -10.43 -32.64 16.09
N SER A 108 -10.68 -32.38 14.81
CA SER A 108 -9.75 -31.79 13.81
C SER A 108 -9.01 -30.55 14.29
N ALA A 109 -7.77 -30.38 13.80
CA ALA A 109 -6.92 -29.21 14.05
C ALA A 109 -7.64 -27.86 13.81
N PRO A 110 -7.30 -26.81 14.58
CA PRO A 110 -7.86 -25.47 14.42
C PRO A 110 -7.63 -24.93 13.00
N CYS A 111 -8.58 -24.15 12.50
CA CYS A 111 -8.51 -23.54 11.17
C CYS A 111 -8.47 -22.01 11.26
N TYR A 112 -7.53 -21.40 10.53
CA TYR A 112 -7.27 -19.97 10.47
C TYR A 112 -7.59 -19.36 9.09
N ALA A 113 -8.43 -20.03 8.30
CA ALA A 113 -8.76 -19.62 6.94
C ALA A 113 -9.27 -18.18 6.84
N ASP A 114 -10.02 -17.70 7.84
CA ASP A 114 -10.49 -16.32 7.90
C ASP A 114 -9.31 -15.33 7.98
N TRP A 115 -8.30 -15.63 8.78
CA TRP A 115 -7.10 -14.80 8.89
C TRP A 115 -6.23 -14.88 7.63
N GLU A 116 -6.05 -16.08 7.06
CA GLU A 116 -5.31 -16.27 5.82
C GLU A 116 -5.95 -15.52 4.64
N ILE A 117 -7.28 -15.54 4.54
CA ILE A 117 -8.02 -14.76 3.55
C ILE A 117 -7.83 -13.26 3.78
N MET A 118 -7.96 -12.78 5.02
CA MET A 118 -7.70 -11.36 5.33
C MET A 118 -6.29 -10.94 4.91
N LEU A 119 -5.27 -11.74 5.26
CA LEU A 119 -3.88 -11.46 4.88
C LEU A 119 -3.73 -11.46 3.36
N GLN A 120 -4.26 -12.46 2.66
CA GLN A 120 -4.13 -12.56 1.21
C GLN A 120 -4.71 -11.36 0.45
N TYR A 121 -5.85 -10.83 0.91
CA TYR A 121 -6.56 -9.74 0.24
C TYR A 121 -6.12 -8.35 0.70
N CYS A 122 -5.73 -8.20 1.96
CA CYS A 122 -5.49 -6.89 2.57
C CYS A 122 -4.03 -6.63 2.97
N PHE A 123 -3.19 -7.65 3.09
CA PHE A 123 -1.80 -7.45 3.51
C PHE A 123 -0.95 -6.86 2.37
N PRO A 124 -0.04 -5.90 2.66
CA PRO A 124 0.79 -5.27 1.64
C PRO A 124 1.69 -6.29 0.94
N ARG A 125 1.81 -6.13 -0.38
CA ARG A 125 2.73 -6.92 -1.22
C ARG A 125 3.97 -6.08 -1.49
N LEU A 126 5.10 -6.53 -0.97
CA LEU A 126 6.38 -5.84 -1.13
C LEU A 126 7.14 -6.38 -2.35
N ASP A 127 7.65 -5.48 -3.17
CA ASP A 127 8.57 -5.85 -4.24
C ASP A 127 10.00 -5.96 -3.68
N ILE A 128 10.48 -7.18 -3.47
CA ILE A 128 11.81 -7.40 -2.91
C ILE A 128 12.94 -6.85 -3.80
N ASN A 129 12.73 -6.79 -5.11
CA ASN A 129 13.78 -6.39 -6.04
C ASN A 129 14.07 -4.90 -5.96
N VAL A 130 13.09 -4.08 -5.57
CA VAL A 130 13.30 -2.64 -5.36
C VAL A 130 13.98 -2.32 -4.02
N SER A 131 13.95 -3.26 -3.06
CA SER A 131 14.47 -3.05 -1.70
C SER A 131 15.85 -3.67 -1.46
N LYS A 132 16.17 -4.81 -2.09
CA LYS A 132 17.42 -5.55 -1.81
C LYS A 132 18.67 -4.89 -2.39
N GLY A 133 18.56 -4.24 -3.55
CA GLY A 133 19.69 -3.67 -4.28
C GLY A 133 20.00 -2.25 -3.82
N VAL A 134 21.24 -1.97 -3.44
CA VAL A 134 21.68 -0.63 -3.02
C VAL A 134 21.67 0.37 -4.20
N GLY A 135 21.90 -0.10 -5.43
CA GLY A 135 21.89 0.73 -6.64
C GLY A 135 20.52 0.85 -7.32
N HIS A 136 19.43 0.41 -6.69
CA HIS A 136 18.10 0.49 -7.29
C HIS A 136 17.64 1.96 -7.37
N LEU A 137 17.29 2.41 -8.58
CA LEU A 137 16.79 3.77 -8.79
C LEU A 137 15.30 3.82 -8.50
N LEU A 138 14.90 4.77 -7.66
CA LEU A 138 13.51 5.03 -7.32
C LEU A 138 13.10 6.43 -7.74
N LYS A 139 11.85 6.61 -8.18
CA LYS A 139 11.31 7.91 -8.53
C LYS A 139 11.46 8.89 -7.36
N SER A 140 12.01 10.07 -7.63
CA SER A 140 12.15 11.15 -6.63
C SER A 140 10.78 11.62 -6.12
N PRO A 141 10.66 11.97 -4.83
CA PRO A 141 9.57 12.82 -4.35
C PRO A 141 9.42 14.08 -5.23
N PHE A 142 8.19 14.58 -5.34
CA PHE A 142 7.79 15.74 -6.15
C PHE A 142 7.95 15.60 -7.68
N SER A 143 8.37 14.44 -8.17
CA SER A 143 8.39 14.19 -9.62
C SER A 143 6.97 14.18 -10.21
N VAL A 144 6.84 14.62 -11.47
CA VAL A 144 5.60 14.53 -12.24
C VAL A 144 5.45 13.11 -12.80
N HIS A 145 4.30 12.47 -12.63
CA HIS A 145 4.00 11.21 -13.30
C HIS A 145 3.57 11.46 -14.76
N PRO A 146 4.28 10.91 -15.77
CA PRO A 146 4.16 11.36 -17.16
C PRO A 146 2.78 11.15 -17.79
N LYS A 147 2.03 10.13 -17.37
CA LYS A 147 0.69 9.83 -17.93
C LYS A 147 -0.47 10.50 -17.20
N THR A 148 -0.26 10.90 -15.95
CA THR A 148 -1.35 11.42 -15.09
C THR A 148 -1.18 12.90 -14.79
N GLY A 149 0.01 13.46 -15.06
CA GLY A 149 0.36 14.83 -14.67
C GLY A 149 0.49 15.03 -13.15
N ARG A 150 0.11 14.05 -12.32
CA ARG A 150 0.10 14.17 -10.86
C ARG A 150 1.49 14.24 -10.27
N ILE A 151 1.63 15.06 -9.24
CA ILE A 151 2.85 15.21 -8.46
C ILE A 151 2.99 14.04 -7.47
N SER A 152 4.21 13.51 -7.33
CA SER A 152 4.56 12.53 -6.31
C SER A 152 4.71 13.17 -4.93
N VAL A 153 3.58 13.47 -4.29
CA VAL A 153 3.53 14.16 -2.98
C VAL A 153 3.87 13.25 -1.80
N PRO A 154 4.57 13.75 -0.77
CA PRO A 154 4.65 13.10 0.53
C PRO A 154 3.27 12.84 1.14
N LEU A 155 3.12 11.72 1.86
CA LEU A 155 1.91 11.38 2.59
C LEU A 155 2.04 11.78 4.05
N ASP A 156 1.02 12.46 4.57
CA ASP A 156 0.87 12.70 6.00
C ASP A 156 0.29 11.45 6.68
N LEU A 157 1.10 10.82 7.53
CA LEU A 157 0.72 9.60 8.23
C LEU A 157 -0.31 9.84 9.36
N GLN A 158 -0.46 11.08 9.84
CA GLN A 158 -1.47 11.42 10.84
C GLN A 158 -2.86 11.58 10.22
N ARG A 159 -2.92 11.82 8.91
CA ARG A 159 -4.16 12.08 8.16
C ARG A 159 -4.28 11.18 6.93
N LEU A 160 -3.77 9.95 7.05
CA LEU A 160 -3.67 9.03 5.91
C LEU A 160 -5.04 8.63 5.36
N ASP A 161 -6.05 8.50 6.23
CA ASP A 161 -7.42 8.14 5.83
C ASP A 161 -8.11 9.25 5.01
N ASP A 162 -7.63 10.50 5.10
CA ASP A 162 -8.12 11.63 4.30
C ASP A 162 -7.46 11.69 2.91
N PHE A 163 -6.42 10.90 2.65
CA PHE A 163 -5.66 11.00 1.42
C PHE A 163 -6.45 10.49 0.21
N ASP A 164 -6.78 11.40 -0.71
CA ASP A 164 -7.41 11.08 -1.99
C ASP A 164 -6.40 11.14 -3.16
N PRO A 165 -6.03 10.01 -3.80
CA PRO A 165 -5.11 9.98 -4.94
C PRO A 165 -5.68 10.66 -6.21
N PHE A 166 -6.99 10.93 -6.27
CA PHE A 166 -7.62 11.62 -7.38
C PHE A 166 -7.59 13.14 -7.23
N ALA A 167 -7.52 13.64 -6.00
CA ALA A 167 -7.40 15.06 -5.67
C ALA A 167 -5.94 15.59 -5.64
N VAL A 168 -4.94 14.71 -5.77
CA VAL A 168 -3.53 15.12 -5.83
C VAL A 168 -3.30 16.09 -7.00
N PRO A 169 -2.61 17.23 -6.78
CA PRO A 169 -2.41 18.26 -7.81
C PRO A 169 -1.67 17.72 -9.02
N THR A 170 -2.02 18.26 -10.18
CA THR A 170 -1.34 18.00 -11.44
C THR A 170 -0.39 19.14 -11.76
N ILE A 171 0.64 18.89 -12.57
CA ILE A 171 1.53 19.95 -13.04
C ILE A 171 0.74 21.05 -13.77
N SER A 172 -0.27 20.69 -14.56
CA SER A 172 -1.11 21.65 -15.27
C SER A 172 -1.93 22.53 -14.34
N SER A 173 -2.54 21.97 -13.28
CA SER A 173 -3.29 22.77 -12.31
C SER A 173 -2.37 23.71 -11.54
N LEU A 174 -1.17 23.25 -11.15
CA LEU A 174 -0.20 24.10 -10.45
C LEU A 174 0.31 25.24 -11.32
N CYS A 175 0.59 25.01 -12.61
CA CYS A 175 0.97 26.08 -13.52
C CYS A 175 -0.15 27.14 -13.64
N GLN A 176 -1.41 26.71 -13.76
CA GLN A 176 -2.54 27.63 -13.83
C GLN A 176 -2.69 28.47 -12.55
N GLU A 177 -2.51 27.86 -11.38
CA GLU A 177 -2.55 28.58 -10.09
C GLU A 177 -1.41 29.61 -9.99
N LEU A 178 -0.23 29.28 -10.50
CA LEU A 178 0.92 30.19 -10.54
C LEU A 178 0.70 31.36 -11.50
N ASP A 179 0.14 31.10 -12.69
CA ASP A 179 -0.13 32.15 -13.68
C ASP A 179 -1.17 33.16 -13.13
N VAL A 180 -2.23 32.67 -12.48
CA VAL A 180 -3.25 33.55 -11.85
C VAL A 180 -2.66 34.38 -10.71
N THR A 181 -1.86 33.76 -9.84
CA THR A 181 -1.26 34.49 -8.71
C THR A 181 -0.18 35.48 -9.15
N GLY A 182 0.52 35.20 -10.26
CA GLY A 182 1.48 36.11 -10.87
C GLY A 182 0.84 37.40 -11.40
N ASP A 183 -0.27 37.27 -12.13
CA ASP A 183 -1.01 38.42 -12.67
C ASP A 183 -1.56 39.35 -11.57
N ASP A 184 -2.03 38.78 -10.45
CA ASP A 184 -2.51 39.56 -9.30
C ASP A 184 -1.37 40.34 -8.62
N THR A 185 -0.19 39.73 -8.47
CA THR A 185 0.98 40.41 -7.90
C THR A 185 1.54 41.52 -8.79
N GLU A 186 1.51 41.34 -10.12
CA GLU A 186 1.96 42.37 -11.06
C GLU A 186 0.99 43.56 -11.11
N GLN A 187 -0.32 43.34 -10.92
CA GLN A 187 -1.31 44.41 -10.80
C GLN A 187 -1.14 45.20 -9.49
N ASP A 188 -0.99 44.53 -8.36
CA ASP A 188 -0.77 45.18 -7.06
C ASP A 188 0.52 46.03 -7.04
N GLU A 189 1.62 45.54 -7.62
CA GLU A 189 2.88 46.29 -7.70
C GLU A 189 2.77 47.50 -8.64
N ASN A 190 2.04 47.39 -9.76
CA ASN A 190 1.80 48.51 -10.67
C ASN A 190 0.90 49.57 -10.03
N GLU A 191 -0.16 49.18 -9.33
CA GLU A 191 -1.06 50.10 -8.63
C GLU A 191 -0.34 50.86 -7.51
N GLU A 192 0.50 50.17 -6.72
CA GLU A 192 1.30 50.82 -5.67
C GLU A 192 2.33 51.80 -6.26
N THR A 193 2.93 51.44 -7.40
CA THR A 193 3.89 52.30 -8.11
C THR A 193 3.21 53.52 -8.74
N GLU A 194 2.00 53.37 -9.27
CA GLU A 194 1.21 54.47 -9.83
C GLU A 194 0.69 55.42 -8.74
N MET A 195 0.26 54.89 -7.59
CA MET A 195 -0.14 55.67 -6.42
C MET A 195 1.02 56.53 -5.89
N LYS A 196 2.23 55.95 -5.79
CA LYS A 196 3.44 56.69 -5.40
C LYS A 196 3.82 57.79 -6.39
N ARG A 197 3.52 57.62 -7.69
CA ARG A 197 3.72 58.67 -8.70
C ARG A 197 2.69 59.80 -8.63
N ARG A 198 1.45 59.52 -8.23
CA ARG A 198 0.38 60.53 -8.07
C ARG A 198 0.51 61.38 -6.79
N MET A 199 1.28 60.92 -5.80
CA MET A 199 1.54 61.67 -4.55
C MET A 199 2.77 62.58 -4.59
N ARG A 200 3.51 62.62 -5.72
CA ARG A 200 4.59 63.58 -6.00
C ARG A 200 4.09 64.70 -6.91
#